data_AF-A0A950EQH6-F1
#
_entry.id   AF-A0A950EQH6-F1
#
_cell.length_a   1.000
_cell.length_b   1.000
_cell.length_c   1.000
_cell.angle_alpha   90.00
_cell.angle_beta   90.00
_cell.angle_gamma   90.00
#
_symmetry.space_group_name_H-M   'P 1'
#
loop_
_entity.id
_entity.type
_entity.pdbx_description
1 polymer ?
#
loop_
_entity_poly.entity_id
_entity_poly.type
_entity_poly.pdbx_seq_one_letter_code
_entity_poly.pdbx_strand_id
1 'polypeptide(L)'
;MSESKPVQAVKPDSGLKSWLGGRWQKLERWLLDGSQPVAVHQPGDLKADAQWAAGQQQARGSRLLIWASLATVLVLLIWASLGHIDEVVRGQGKVVPSRQVQVVQSLDGGIVKEILVHPGEHVEQGQVLLRIDPTRYSSSLGENKAELLALKAKAARLHALASGEAFKAPEEVQAVAPHIVEMERRMW
;
A
#
# COMPACT_ATOMS: atom_id res chain seq x y z
N MET A 1 -5.15 11.36 83.94
CA MET A 1 -4.82 10.08 84.60
C MET A 1 -5.17 8.98 83.61
N SER A 2 -4.22 8.62 82.73
CA SER A 2 -3.41 7.40 82.85
C SER A 2 -4.25 6.13 82.83
N GLU A 3 -4.28 5.42 81.71
CA GLU A 3 -3.57 4.14 81.61
C GLU A 3 -3.59 3.63 80.16
N SER A 4 -2.40 3.61 79.57
CA SER A 4 -2.07 2.80 78.42
C SER A 4 -2.07 1.33 78.82
N LYS A 5 -2.72 0.46 78.02
CA LYS A 5 -2.39 -0.96 78.02
C LYS A 5 -2.08 -1.47 76.61
N PRO A 6 -1.10 -2.39 76.50
CA PRO A 6 -0.26 -2.51 75.33
C PRO A 6 -0.76 -3.54 74.30
N VAL A 7 -0.28 -3.33 73.07
CA VAL A 7 -0.41 -4.19 71.89
C VAL A 7 0.19 -5.57 72.18
N GLN A 8 -0.64 -6.62 72.14
CA GLN A 8 -0.16 -8.00 72.10
C GLN A 8 -0.02 -8.47 70.65
N ALA A 9 1.19 -8.94 70.32
CA ALA A 9 1.51 -9.59 69.07
C ALA A 9 0.78 -10.95 68.96
N VAL A 10 -0.10 -11.08 67.98
CA VAL A 10 -0.84 -12.31 67.69
C VAL A 10 0.07 -13.26 66.89
N LYS A 11 0.41 -14.38 67.53
CA LYS A 11 1.09 -15.53 66.91
C LYS A 11 0.15 -16.14 65.85
N PRO A 12 0.60 -16.45 64.62
CA PRO A 12 -0.30 -16.95 63.59
C PRO A 12 -0.83 -18.33 63.98
N ASP A 13 -2.13 -18.43 64.19
CA ASP A 13 -2.77 -19.68 64.56
C ASP A 13 -2.79 -20.64 63.36
N SER A 14 -2.63 -21.92 63.65
CA SER A 14 -2.93 -23.02 62.75
C SER A 14 -4.45 -23.26 62.61
N GLY A 15 -5.27 -22.38 63.20
CA GLY A 15 -6.72 -22.46 63.29
C GLY A 15 -7.43 -21.98 62.02
N LEU A 16 -6.80 -21.09 61.26
CA LEU A 16 -7.32 -20.65 59.95
C LEU A 16 -7.48 -21.82 58.96
N LYS A 17 -6.55 -22.77 58.92
CA LYS A 17 -6.64 -23.92 58.00
C LYS A 17 -7.75 -24.90 58.37
N SER A 18 -7.97 -25.18 59.66
CA SER A 18 -9.08 -26.03 60.11
C SER A 18 -10.43 -25.33 60.04
N TRP A 19 -10.47 -24.01 60.29
CA TRP A 19 -11.66 -23.19 60.15
C TRP A 19 -12.09 -23.07 58.68
N LEU A 20 -11.14 -22.89 57.75
CA LEU A 20 -11.42 -22.94 56.32
C LEU A 20 -11.85 -24.34 55.88
N GLY A 21 -11.13 -25.40 56.27
CA GLY A 21 -11.45 -26.78 55.86
C GLY A 21 -12.84 -27.25 56.32
N GLY A 22 -13.21 -26.95 57.58
CA GLY A 22 -14.53 -27.28 58.11
C GLY A 22 -15.65 -26.47 57.44
N ARG A 23 -15.38 -25.21 57.09
CA ARG A 23 -16.32 -24.37 56.34
C ARG A 23 -16.48 -24.85 54.90
N TRP A 24 -15.42 -25.27 54.22
CA TRP A 24 -15.47 -25.83 52.87
C TRP A 24 -16.27 -27.14 52.81
N GLN A 25 -16.08 -28.04 53.77
CA GLN A 25 -16.90 -29.26 53.88
C GLN A 25 -18.37 -28.99 54.24
N LYS A 26 -18.63 -27.92 55.01
CA LYS A 26 -19.99 -27.50 55.33
C LYS A 26 -20.65 -26.81 54.14
N LEU A 27 -19.88 -26.09 53.33
CA LEU A 27 -20.31 -25.48 52.08
C LEU A 27 -20.61 -26.55 51.03
N GLU A 28 -19.74 -27.54 50.85
CA GLU A 28 -19.99 -28.68 49.96
C GLU A 28 -21.24 -29.45 50.39
N ARG A 29 -21.40 -29.77 51.68
CA ARG A 29 -22.61 -30.41 52.18
C ARG A 29 -23.85 -29.54 52.01
N TRP A 30 -23.77 -28.24 52.26
CA TRP A 30 -24.88 -27.32 52.04
C TRP A 30 -25.23 -27.14 50.55
N LEU A 31 -24.23 -27.20 49.67
CA LEU A 31 -24.40 -27.06 48.21
C LEU A 31 -24.90 -28.37 47.56
N LEU A 32 -24.49 -29.53 48.09
CA LEU A 32 -24.82 -30.86 47.56
C LEU A 32 -26.07 -31.48 48.21
N ASP A 33 -26.40 -31.10 49.45
CA ASP A 33 -27.46 -31.70 50.26
C ASP A 33 -28.61 -30.70 50.51
N GLY A 34 -29.20 -30.22 49.42
CA GLY A 34 -30.40 -29.36 49.45
C GLY A 34 -31.70 -30.10 49.78
N SER A 35 -31.70 -31.17 50.60
CA SER A 35 -32.94 -31.81 51.04
C SER A 35 -33.46 -31.16 52.32
N GLN A 36 -34.56 -30.42 52.21
CA GLN A 36 -35.38 -30.04 53.36
C GLN A 36 -35.82 -31.34 54.09
N PRO A 37 -35.90 -31.35 55.44
CA PRO A 37 -36.48 -32.49 56.15
C PRO A 37 -37.93 -32.66 55.70
N VAL A 38 -38.20 -33.76 55.00
CA VAL A 38 -39.55 -34.11 54.53
C VAL A 38 -40.44 -34.30 55.75
N ALA A 39 -41.54 -33.56 55.82
CA ALA A 39 -42.53 -33.69 56.89
C ALA A 39 -43.02 -35.15 56.97
N VAL A 40 -43.12 -35.69 58.18
CA VAL A 40 -43.45 -37.10 58.44
C VAL A 40 -44.76 -37.49 57.75
N HIS A 41 -44.69 -38.50 56.87
CA HIS A 41 -45.78 -39.03 56.06
C HIS A 41 -46.94 -39.53 56.93
N GLN A 42 -48.18 -39.12 56.60
CA GLN A 42 -49.41 -39.62 57.20
C GLN A 42 -50.10 -40.53 56.17
N PRO A 43 -50.22 -41.85 56.43
CA PRO A 43 -50.72 -42.79 55.42
C PRO A 43 -52.20 -42.54 55.10
N GLY A 44 -52.51 -42.28 53.82
CA GLY A 44 -53.89 -42.14 53.31
C GLY A 44 -54.14 -40.99 52.33
N ASP A 45 -53.18 -40.08 52.12
CA ASP A 45 -53.35 -38.95 51.19
C ASP A 45 -52.69 -39.19 49.83
N LEU A 46 -53.47 -39.77 48.92
CA LEU A 46 -53.07 -40.03 47.53
C LEU A 46 -52.65 -38.77 46.77
N LYS A 47 -53.16 -37.59 47.15
CA LYS A 47 -52.77 -36.33 46.51
C LYS A 47 -51.39 -35.92 47.01
N ALA A 48 -51.10 -36.03 48.31
CA ALA A 48 -49.77 -35.77 48.87
C ALA A 48 -48.68 -36.68 48.28
N ASP A 49 -49.00 -37.95 48.05
CA ASP A 49 -48.05 -38.92 47.47
C ASP A 49 -47.68 -38.58 46.01
N ALA A 50 -48.65 -38.08 45.23
CA ALA A 50 -48.42 -37.66 43.84
C ALA A 50 -47.51 -36.42 43.73
N GLN A 51 -47.68 -35.42 44.61
CA GLN A 51 -46.83 -34.21 44.63
C GLN A 51 -45.41 -34.54 45.10
N TRP A 52 -45.25 -35.47 46.04
CA TRP A 52 -43.95 -35.91 46.53
C TRP A 52 -43.14 -36.69 45.47
N ALA A 53 -43.81 -37.59 44.73
CA ALA A 53 -43.19 -38.30 43.62
C ALA A 53 -42.77 -37.36 42.48
N ALA A 54 -43.58 -36.34 42.18
CA ALA A 54 -43.25 -35.32 41.19
C ALA A 54 -42.01 -34.49 41.59
N GLY A 55 -41.84 -34.20 42.89
CA GLY A 55 -40.69 -33.45 43.41
C GLY A 55 -39.37 -34.23 43.39
N GLN A 56 -39.39 -35.55 43.57
CA GLN A 56 -38.17 -36.36 43.63
C GLN A 56 -37.48 -36.56 42.27
N GLN A 57 -38.23 -36.59 41.18
CA GLN A 57 -37.65 -36.69 39.83
C GLN A 57 -36.87 -35.42 39.42
N GLN A 58 -37.21 -34.27 39.99
CA GLN A 58 -36.64 -32.97 39.67
C GLN A 58 -35.17 -32.81 40.13
N ALA A 59 -34.74 -33.50 41.20
CA ALA A 59 -33.46 -33.22 41.86
C ALA A 59 -32.21 -33.78 41.13
N ARG A 60 -32.36 -34.87 40.38
CA ARG A 60 -31.25 -35.44 39.59
C ARG A 60 -31.09 -34.74 38.23
N GLY A 61 -32.20 -34.47 37.55
CA GLY A 61 -32.20 -33.76 36.26
C GLY A 61 -31.69 -32.32 36.40
N SER A 62 -32.14 -31.59 37.42
CA SER A 62 -31.73 -30.19 37.64
C SER A 62 -30.23 -30.03 37.89
N ARG A 63 -29.62 -30.91 38.70
CA ARG A 63 -28.16 -30.88 38.94
C ARG A 63 -27.38 -31.17 37.67
N LEU A 64 -27.83 -32.14 36.89
CA LEU A 64 -27.19 -32.52 35.62
C LEU A 64 -27.27 -31.37 34.61
N LEU A 65 -28.39 -30.64 34.58
CA LEU A 65 -28.55 -29.43 33.77
C LEU A 65 -27.62 -28.29 34.20
N ILE A 66 -27.43 -28.07 35.51
CA ILE A 66 -26.51 -27.03 36.02
C ILE A 66 -25.07 -27.36 35.62
N TRP A 67 -24.62 -28.61 35.83
CA TRP A 67 -23.27 -29.03 35.45
C TRP A 67 -23.07 -29.03 33.93
N ALA A 68 -24.07 -29.43 33.14
CA ALA A 68 -24.02 -29.37 31.69
C ALA A 68 -23.92 -27.92 31.17
N SER A 69 -24.70 -27.00 31.77
CA SER A 69 -24.61 -25.57 31.47
C SER A 69 -23.22 -25.02 31.78
N LEU A 70 -22.68 -25.32 32.95
CA LEU A 70 -21.33 -24.90 33.35
C LEU A 70 -20.26 -25.45 32.40
N ALA A 71 -20.34 -26.73 32.06
CA ALA A 71 -19.42 -27.36 31.10
C ALA A 71 -19.50 -26.70 29.72
N THR A 72 -20.72 -26.37 29.24
CA THR A 72 -20.93 -25.71 27.95
C THR A 72 -20.29 -24.32 27.93
N VAL A 73 -20.48 -23.54 28.99
CA VAL A 73 -19.85 -22.21 29.13
C VAL A 73 -18.32 -22.33 29.14
N LEU A 74 -17.77 -23.29 29.89
CA LEU A 74 -16.32 -23.50 29.94
C LEU A 74 -15.74 -23.89 28.56
N VAL A 75 -16.42 -24.75 27.82
CA VAL A 75 -16.01 -25.14 26.45
C VAL A 75 -16.01 -23.93 25.53
N LEU A 76 -17.05 -23.09 25.57
CA LEU A 76 -17.11 -21.88 24.75
C LEU A 76 -16.02 -20.87 25.11
N LEU A 77 -15.70 -20.71 26.41
CA LEU A 77 -14.62 -19.83 26.86
C LEU A 77 -13.25 -20.33 26.38
N ILE A 78 -12.98 -21.63 26.50
CA ILE A 78 -11.74 -22.24 26.00
C ILE A 78 -11.64 -22.03 24.49
N TRP A 79 -12.71 -22.33 23.76
CA TRP A 79 -12.74 -22.14 22.30
C TRP A 79 -12.50 -20.69 21.90
N ALA A 80 -13.17 -19.73 22.55
CA ALA A 80 -12.98 -18.30 22.30
C ALA A 80 -11.56 -17.84 22.63
N SER A 81 -10.90 -18.42 23.64
CA SER A 81 -9.52 -18.10 23.98
C SER A 81 -8.48 -18.61 22.98
N LEU A 82 -8.78 -19.70 22.26
CA LEU A 82 -7.92 -20.26 21.22
C LEU A 82 -8.17 -19.63 19.84
N GLY A 83 -9.34 -19.02 19.64
CA GLY A 83 -9.72 -18.38 18.38
C GLY A 83 -8.84 -17.18 18.06
N HIS A 84 -8.13 -17.23 16.93
CA HIS A 84 -7.42 -16.08 16.39
C HIS A 84 -8.33 -15.38 15.38
N ILE A 85 -8.51 -14.07 15.53
CA ILE A 85 -9.29 -13.25 14.59
C ILE A 85 -8.32 -12.69 13.56
N ASP A 86 -8.41 -13.19 12.32
CA ASP A 86 -7.62 -12.68 11.21
C ASP A 86 -8.21 -11.35 10.70
N GLU A 87 -7.55 -10.24 11.02
CA GLU A 87 -7.90 -8.93 10.49
C GLU A 87 -7.22 -8.71 9.13
N VAL A 88 -7.98 -8.88 8.04
CA VAL A 88 -7.49 -8.59 6.69
C VAL A 88 -7.82 -7.15 6.32
N VAL A 89 -6.87 -6.24 6.55
CA VAL A 89 -6.96 -4.85 6.08
C VAL A 89 -6.69 -4.81 4.58
N ARG A 90 -7.72 -4.52 3.79
CA ARG A 90 -7.58 -4.31 2.34
C ARG A 90 -7.16 -2.86 2.07
N GLY A 91 -5.88 -2.64 1.83
CA GLY A 91 -5.35 -1.37 1.34
C GLY A 91 -5.39 -1.30 -0.19
N GLN A 92 -5.90 -0.21 -0.75
CA GLN A 92 -5.80 0.05 -2.19
C GLN A 92 -4.39 0.57 -2.51
N GLY A 93 -3.51 -0.31 -3.01
CA GLY A 93 -2.20 0.09 -3.53
C GLY A 93 -2.31 0.46 -5.00
N LYS A 94 -2.00 1.71 -5.36
CA LYS A 94 -1.84 2.12 -6.77
C LYS A 94 -0.39 1.90 -7.19
N VAL A 95 -0.17 0.96 -8.12
CA VAL A 95 1.15 0.79 -8.74
C VAL A 95 1.38 1.96 -9.68
N VAL A 96 2.21 2.91 -9.26
CA VAL A 96 2.66 4.01 -10.12
C VAL A 96 4.00 3.60 -10.71
N PRO A 97 4.14 3.51 -12.05
CA PRO A 97 5.42 3.24 -12.66
C PRO A 97 6.42 4.34 -12.28
N SER A 98 7.65 3.95 -11.95
CA SER A 98 8.72 4.88 -11.51
C SER A 98 9.13 5.89 -12.59
N ARG A 99 8.79 5.63 -13.86
CA ARG A 99 9.10 6.48 -15.00
C ARG A 99 7.84 7.16 -15.51
N GLN A 100 7.83 8.48 -15.40
CA GLN A 100 6.78 9.33 -15.96
C GLN A 100 6.74 9.16 -17.49
N VAL A 101 5.53 9.08 -18.07
CA VAL A 101 5.33 9.05 -19.52
C VAL A 101 5.95 10.33 -20.09
N GLN A 102 7.11 10.21 -20.72
CA GLN A 102 7.75 11.31 -21.40
C GLN A 102 7.10 11.46 -22.77
N VAL A 103 6.34 12.54 -22.93
CA VAL A 103 5.80 12.92 -24.24
C VAL A 103 6.95 13.52 -25.03
N VAL A 104 7.60 12.72 -25.86
CA VAL A 104 8.62 13.21 -26.80
C VAL A 104 7.91 13.96 -27.91
N GLN A 105 7.86 15.28 -27.79
CA GLN A 105 7.36 16.16 -28.85
C GLN A 105 8.53 16.67 -29.67
N SER A 106 8.44 16.53 -31.00
CA SER A 106 9.42 17.16 -31.88
C SER A 106 9.15 18.67 -31.91
N LEU A 107 10.12 19.45 -31.44
CA LEU A 107 10.08 20.93 -31.45
C LEU A 107 10.14 21.50 -32.88
N ASP A 108 10.50 20.68 -33.88
CA ASP A 108 10.79 21.13 -35.24
C ASP A 108 9.74 20.75 -36.29
N GLY A 109 8.60 20.17 -35.89
CA GLY A 109 7.37 20.09 -36.69
C GLY A 109 7.53 19.80 -38.19
N GLY A 110 8.03 18.62 -38.56
CA GLY A 110 8.12 18.16 -39.95
C GLY A 110 7.18 16.99 -40.27
N ILE A 111 7.01 16.67 -41.56
CA ILE A 111 6.21 15.51 -41.99
C ILE A 111 6.95 14.23 -41.59
N VAL A 112 6.27 13.32 -40.90
CA VAL A 112 6.83 12.01 -40.53
C VAL A 112 6.99 11.17 -41.80
N LYS A 113 8.22 10.70 -42.04
CA LYS A 113 8.51 9.77 -43.14
C LYS A 113 8.32 8.32 -42.69
N GLU A 114 8.97 7.96 -41.59
CA GLU A 114 9.03 6.58 -41.07
C GLU A 114 9.09 6.58 -39.53
N ILE A 115 8.30 5.71 -38.91
CA ILE A 115 8.41 5.36 -37.47
C ILE A 115 9.20 4.06 -37.40
N LEU A 116 10.31 4.05 -36.66
CA LEU A 116 11.27 2.94 -36.62
C LEU A 116 11.06 1.99 -35.43
N VAL A 117 10.05 2.25 -34.60
CA VAL A 117 9.79 1.53 -33.34
C VAL A 117 8.33 1.13 -33.19
N HIS A 118 8.10 0.04 -32.47
CA HIS A 118 6.77 -0.49 -32.19
C HIS A 118 6.31 -0.16 -30.76
N PRO A 119 4.99 -0.07 -30.51
CA PRO A 119 4.48 0.07 -29.16
C PRO A 119 4.93 -1.09 -28.26
N GLY A 120 5.59 -0.77 -27.15
CA GLY A 120 6.10 -1.77 -26.18
C GLY A 120 7.54 -2.23 -26.43
N GLU A 121 8.21 -1.70 -27.46
CA GLU A 121 9.62 -1.97 -27.72
C GLU A 121 10.52 -1.27 -26.68
N HIS A 122 11.52 -2.01 -26.16
CA HIS A 122 12.54 -1.44 -25.27
C HIS A 122 13.53 -0.60 -26.09
N VAL A 123 13.66 0.68 -25.76
CA VAL A 123 14.54 1.61 -26.48
C VAL A 123 15.71 2.08 -25.61
N GLU A 124 16.88 2.22 -26.23
CA GLU A 124 18.09 2.73 -25.60
C GLU A 124 18.28 4.24 -25.82
N GLN A 125 19.08 4.88 -24.97
CA GLN A 125 19.37 6.30 -25.11
C GLN A 125 20.16 6.56 -26.40
N GLY A 126 19.65 7.45 -27.26
CA GLY A 126 20.26 7.77 -28.55
C GLY A 126 19.75 6.94 -29.73
N GLN A 127 18.85 5.98 -29.49
CA GLN A 127 18.21 5.22 -30.56
C GLN A 127 17.29 6.13 -31.40
N VAL A 128 17.40 6.02 -32.72
CA VAL A 128 16.54 6.77 -33.64
C VAL A 128 15.14 6.14 -33.63
N LEU A 129 14.16 6.90 -33.15
CA LEU A 129 12.77 6.43 -33.02
C LEU A 129 11.93 6.73 -34.26
N LEU A 130 12.25 7.84 -34.93
CA LEU A 130 11.43 8.46 -35.97
C LEU A 130 12.35 9.18 -36.97
N ARG A 131 12.00 9.12 -38.26
CA ARG A 131 12.62 9.95 -39.30
C ARG A 131 11.61 10.93 -39.85
N ILE A 132 12.01 12.21 -39.85
CA ILE A 132 11.28 13.31 -40.46
C ILE A 132 11.73 13.44 -41.93
N ASP A 133 10.82 13.80 -42.83
CA ASP A 133 11.12 14.02 -44.24
C ASP A 133 12.13 15.17 -44.41
N PRO A 134 13.34 14.91 -44.95
CA PRO A 134 14.38 15.92 -45.08
C PRO A 134 14.12 16.88 -46.26
N THR A 135 13.18 16.59 -47.17
CA THR A 135 13.04 17.29 -48.45
C THR A 135 12.89 18.80 -48.30
N ARG A 136 12.07 19.25 -47.34
CA ARG A 136 11.87 20.69 -47.09
C ARG A 136 13.13 21.33 -46.51
N TYR A 137 13.78 20.67 -45.56
CA TYR A 137 14.98 21.17 -44.90
C TYR A 137 16.19 21.19 -45.84
N SER A 138 16.36 20.19 -46.71
CA SER A 138 17.44 20.16 -47.69
C SER A 138 17.34 21.30 -48.70
N SER A 139 16.13 21.64 -49.13
CA SER A 139 15.90 22.76 -50.05
C SER A 139 16.23 24.10 -49.39
N SER A 140 15.74 24.36 -48.18
CA SER A 140 16.04 25.59 -47.44
C SER A 140 17.53 25.71 -47.08
N LEU A 141 18.21 24.60 -46.76
CA LEU A 141 19.65 24.60 -46.54
C LEU A 141 20.44 24.88 -47.82
N GLY A 142 19.99 24.34 -48.96
CA GLY A 142 20.59 24.60 -50.26
C GLY A 142 20.47 26.07 -50.67
N GLU A 143 19.27 26.64 -50.52
CA GLU A 143 18.98 28.04 -50.82
C GLU A 143 19.81 29.00 -49.96
N ASN A 144 19.82 28.80 -48.64
CA ASN A 144 20.64 29.60 -47.72
C ASN A 144 22.14 29.51 -48.03
N LYS A 145 22.64 28.32 -48.39
CA LYS A 145 24.06 28.17 -48.77
C LYS A 145 24.38 28.90 -50.07
N ALA A 146 23.50 28.82 -51.07
CA ALA A 146 23.67 29.53 -52.33
C ALA A 146 23.66 31.06 -52.12
N GLU A 147 22.73 31.57 -51.30
CA GLU A 147 22.65 32.99 -50.94
C GLU A 147 23.89 33.45 -50.18
N LEU A 148 24.38 32.67 -49.22
CA LEU A 148 25.59 32.97 -48.47
C LEU A 148 26.83 33.07 -49.38
N LEU A 149 26.97 32.15 -50.35
CA LEU A 149 28.08 32.18 -51.31
C LEU A 149 27.99 33.40 -52.24
N ALA A 150 26.80 33.73 -52.72
CA ALA A 150 26.56 34.92 -53.53
C ALA A 150 26.89 36.22 -52.76
N LEU A 151 26.44 36.33 -51.51
CA LEU A 151 26.73 37.47 -50.64
C LEU A 151 28.23 37.63 -50.37
N LYS A 152 28.95 36.52 -50.11
CA LYS A 152 30.41 36.55 -49.94
C LYS A 152 31.13 37.03 -51.20
N ALA A 153 30.74 36.54 -52.38
CA ALA A 153 31.33 36.97 -53.64
C ALA A 153 31.07 38.47 -53.89
N LYS A 154 29.84 38.92 -53.66
CA LYS A 154 29.45 40.33 -53.80
C LYS A 154 30.19 41.23 -52.80
N ALA A 155 30.34 40.81 -51.55
CA ALA A 155 31.09 41.55 -50.54
C ALA A 155 32.56 41.70 -50.94
N ALA A 156 33.21 40.63 -51.41
CA ALA A 156 34.57 40.69 -51.91
C ALA A 156 34.72 41.64 -53.12
N ARG A 157 33.72 41.66 -54.02
CA ARG A 157 33.70 42.59 -55.15
C ARG A 157 33.58 44.04 -54.69
N LEU A 158 32.63 44.33 -53.81
CA LEU A 158 32.42 45.69 -53.27
C LEU A 158 33.65 46.18 -52.49
N HIS A 159 34.31 45.29 -51.75
CA HIS A 159 35.54 45.62 -51.04
C HIS A 159 36.69 45.97 -52.01
N ALA A 160 36.85 45.21 -53.10
CA ALA A 160 37.83 45.48 -54.13
C ALA A 160 37.56 46.83 -54.84
N LEU A 161 36.30 47.14 -55.15
CA LEU A 161 35.92 48.44 -55.72
C LEU A 161 36.20 49.62 -54.77
N ALA A 162 35.95 49.44 -53.47
CA ALA A 162 36.17 50.50 -52.48
C ALA A 162 37.65 50.76 -52.21
N SER A 163 38.49 49.73 -52.24
CA SER A 163 39.94 49.82 -52.00
C SER A 163 40.75 50.13 -53.27
N GLY A 164 40.16 49.99 -54.45
CA GLY A 164 40.87 50.12 -55.74
C GLY A 164 41.77 48.93 -56.06
N GLU A 165 41.67 47.83 -55.30
CA GLU A 165 42.44 46.61 -55.52
C GLU A 165 41.77 45.66 -56.53
N ALA A 166 42.54 44.76 -57.14
CA ALA A 166 41.99 43.75 -58.04
C ALA A 166 41.12 42.74 -57.28
N PHE A 167 39.95 42.38 -57.85
CA PHE A 167 39.04 41.41 -57.25
C PHE A 167 39.72 40.06 -57.00
N LYS A 168 39.86 39.69 -55.72
CA LYS A 168 40.27 38.36 -55.28
C LYS A 168 39.04 37.58 -54.84
N ALA A 169 38.75 36.50 -55.56
CA ALA A 169 37.65 35.61 -55.21
C ALA A 169 37.96 34.90 -53.87
N PRO A 170 37.01 34.84 -52.93
CA PRO A 170 37.19 34.03 -51.72
C PRO A 170 37.36 32.54 -52.09
N GLU A 171 38.38 31.89 -51.53
CA GLU A 171 38.73 30.49 -51.86
C GLU A 171 37.55 29.53 -51.65
N GLU A 172 36.72 29.74 -50.62
CA GLU A 172 35.49 28.98 -50.37
C GLU A 172 34.50 29.04 -51.53
N VAL A 173 34.29 30.22 -52.12
CA VAL A 173 33.33 30.38 -53.22
C VAL A 173 33.90 29.81 -54.51
N GLN A 174 35.21 29.96 -54.72
CA GLN A 174 35.89 29.44 -55.89
C GLN A 174 35.93 27.91 -55.92
N ALA A 175 36.07 27.26 -54.76
CA ALA A 175 36.05 25.81 -54.63
C ALA A 175 34.64 25.20 -54.75
N VAL A 176 33.62 25.88 -54.22
CA VAL A 176 32.25 25.32 -54.13
C VAL A 176 31.35 25.74 -55.31
N ALA A 177 31.47 26.97 -55.78
CA ALA A 177 30.59 27.54 -56.80
C ALA A 177 31.38 28.42 -57.79
N PRO A 178 32.22 27.83 -58.66
CA PRO A 178 33.08 28.57 -59.59
C PRO A 178 32.27 29.47 -60.54
N HIS A 179 31.06 29.05 -60.90
CA HIS A 179 30.15 29.82 -61.74
C HIS A 179 29.73 31.17 -61.12
N ILE A 180 29.59 31.27 -59.79
CA ILE A 180 29.27 32.54 -59.10
C ILE A 180 30.45 33.51 -59.20
N VAL A 181 31.68 33.00 -59.07
CA VAL A 181 32.90 33.79 -59.22
C VAL A 181 33.03 34.30 -60.65
N GLU A 182 32.73 33.47 -61.64
CA GLU A 182 32.73 33.87 -63.06
C GLU A 182 31.66 34.92 -63.37
N MET A 183 30.47 34.82 -62.76
CA MET A 183 29.43 35.85 -62.91
C MET A 183 29.89 37.20 -62.35
N GLU A 184 30.48 37.23 -61.16
CA GLU A 184 30.97 38.48 -60.56
C GLU A 184 32.20 39.03 -61.30
N ARG A 185 33.08 38.17 -61.84
CA ARG A 185 34.21 38.60 -62.70
C ARG A 185 33.76 39.22 -64.01
N ARG A 186 32.61 38.82 -64.56
CA ARG A 186 32.03 39.46 -65.76
C ARG A 186 31.39 40.81 -65.47
N MET A 187 30.99 41.04 -64.22
CA MET A 187 30.36 42.27 -63.74
C MET A 187 31.38 43.32 -63.27
N TRP A 188 32.65 42.91 -63.18
CA TRP A 188 33.80 43.77 -62.93
C TRP A 188 34.26 44.43 -64.23
#